data_AF-A0A7G7UAR0-F1
#
_entry.id   AF-A0A7G7UAR0-F1
#
_cell.length_a   1.000
_cell.length_b   1.000
_cell.length_c   1.000
_cell.angle_alpha   90.00
_cell.angle_beta   90.00
_cell.angle_gamma   90.00
#
_symmetry.space_group_name_H-M   'P 1'
#
loop_
_entity.id
_entity.type
_entity.pdbx_description
1 polymer ?
#
loop_
_entity_poly.entity_id
_entity_poly.type
_entity_poly.pdbx_seq_one_letter_code
_entity_poly.pdbx_strand_id
1 'polypeptide(L)'
;MNNMLDIWQSRLQEHIKETRMYMKYMLNDHLVIVLIFFIAGAASWYSKWVRDIPAHFPSFWVMAVLFSLVLTGSYVRTLLKEADLVFLLPLEAKMEPYLRQAFVYSYVSQLFPLIALSLVAMPLYFAVTPGASLVSYAAVFVQLLLLKAWNQALEWRMTFQNDRSMKQMDLVIRFAANTLVLYFVFQSVYVYALVIYIIMAALYLYVSSAAKGKTFKWESHIEYELRRKQRFYRIANLFTDVPHLKKQAKRRAYLDFLLRFVPFEQRKTFAYMFARAFLRSSDYLGIQVRLTVIFALIIMYASASPMIAGILTVFTVFITGIQLLPLFGHFDHLALQDLYPVKKEAKLKSYFSLLKTALSVQALLMAAASAYAAGAAGFLYALIGSAVLIFVVLPSYMTARLKKHGKL
;
A
#
# COMPACT_ATOMS: atom_id res chain seq x y z
N MET A 1 -2.04 39.63 -5.32
CA MET A 1 -1.74 38.38 -6.06
C MET A 1 -3.04 37.96 -6.74
N ASN A 2 -3.27 38.36 -8.00
CA ASN A 2 -4.64 38.46 -8.53
C ASN A 2 -5.03 37.38 -9.57
N ASN A 3 -4.14 36.44 -9.91
CA ASN A 3 -4.44 35.40 -10.90
C ASN A 3 -4.38 33.99 -10.29
N MET A 4 -5.44 33.21 -10.50
CA MET A 4 -5.53 31.81 -10.06
C MET A 4 -4.48 30.92 -10.75
N LEU A 5 -4.05 31.28 -11.96
CA LEU A 5 -3.00 30.56 -12.67
C LEU A 5 -1.63 30.70 -11.98
N ASP A 6 -1.33 31.86 -11.40
CA ASP A 6 -0.05 32.06 -10.68
C ASP A 6 -0.01 31.19 -9.42
N ILE A 7 -1.15 31.07 -8.72
CA ILE A 7 -1.30 30.19 -7.55
C ILE A 7 -1.10 28.73 -7.98
N TRP A 8 -1.69 28.31 -9.10
CA TRP A 8 -1.48 26.96 -9.65
C TRP A 8 0.00 26.70 -9.97
N GLN A 9 0.64 27.60 -10.71
CA GLN A 9 2.03 27.46 -11.13
C GLN A 9 2.98 27.38 -9.93
N SER A 10 2.81 28.26 -8.95
CA SER A 10 3.61 28.26 -7.72
C SER A 10 3.50 26.92 -6.97
N ARG A 11 2.28 26.39 -6.81
CA ARG A 11 2.03 25.10 -6.14
C ARG A 11 2.56 23.92 -6.93
N LEU A 12 2.44 23.95 -8.25
CA LEU A 12 2.98 22.91 -9.11
C LEU A 12 4.51 22.86 -9.01
N GLN A 13 5.17 24.02 -9.01
CA GLN A 13 6.62 24.12 -8.79
C GLN A 13 7.04 23.59 -7.41
N GLU A 14 6.32 23.96 -6.34
CA GLU A 14 6.55 23.44 -4.99
C GLU A 14 6.42 21.91 -4.97
N HIS A 15 5.37 21.37 -5.58
CA HIS A 15 5.12 19.93 -5.66
C HIS A 15 6.22 19.19 -6.45
N ILE A 16 6.63 19.71 -7.60
CA ILE A 16 7.69 19.11 -8.43
C ILE A 16 9.02 19.17 -7.69
N LYS A 17 9.36 20.30 -7.05
CA LYS A 17 10.59 20.46 -6.26
C LYS A 17 10.65 19.45 -5.12
N GLU A 18 9.57 19.34 -4.34
CA GLU A 18 9.45 18.37 -3.26
C GLU A 18 9.59 16.94 -3.77
N THR A 19 8.85 16.58 -4.82
CA THR A 19 8.89 15.23 -5.42
C THR A 19 10.29 14.90 -5.93
N ARG A 20 10.95 15.82 -6.62
CA ARG A 20 12.33 15.63 -7.13
C ARG A 20 13.33 15.44 -5.99
N MET A 21 13.21 16.22 -4.91
CA MET A 21 14.07 16.09 -3.74
C MET A 21 13.96 14.69 -3.13
N TYR A 22 12.75 14.21 -2.85
CA TYR A 22 12.55 12.86 -2.32
C TYR A 22 12.98 11.77 -3.31
N MET A 23 12.69 11.92 -4.61
CA MET A 23 13.13 10.98 -5.64
C MET A 23 14.66 10.83 -5.68
N LYS A 24 15.42 11.91 -5.47
CA LYS A 24 16.89 11.86 -5.37
C LYS A 24 17.35 11.01 -4.18
N TYR A 25 16.70 11.12 -3.04
CA TYR A 25 17.03 10.29 -1.87
C TYR A 25 16.57 8.84 -2.02
N MET A 26 15.42 8.62 -2.65
CA MET A 26 14.89 7.28 -2.89
C MET A 26 15.74 6.51 -3.91
N LEU A 27 16.10 7.14 -5.02
CA LEU A 27 16.93 6.57 -6.08
C LEU A 27 18.41 6.91 -5.87
N ASN A 28 18.95 6.53 -4.71
CA ASN A 28 20.38 6.62 -4.45
C ASN A 28 21.17 5.61 -5.32
N ASP A 29 22.46 5.86 -5.55
CA ASP A 29 23.33 5.13 -6.46
C ASP A 29 23.30 3.61 -6.25
N HIS A 30 23.32 3.16 -4.99
CA HIS A 30 23.26 1.72 -4.68
C HIS A 30 21.92 1.06 -5.07
N LEU A 31 20.79 1.73 -4.85
CA LEU A 31 19.48 1.18 -5.19
C LEU A 31 19.29 1.11 -6.71
N VAL A 32 19.75 2.14 -7.43
CA VAL A 32 19.64 2.20 -8.89
C VAL A 32 20.38 1.03 -9.53
N ILE A 33 21.59 0.71 -9.06
CA ILE A 33 22.36 -0.43 -9.55
C ILE A 33 21.59 -1.74 -9.34
N VAL A 34 21.06 -1.98 -8.14
CA VAL A 34 20.26 -3.18 -7.83
C VAL A 34 19.01 -3.26 -8.71
N LEU A 35 18.33 -2.14 -8.93
CA LEU A 35 17.14 -2.08 -9.77
C LEU A 35 17.45 -2.40 -11.24
N ILE A 36 18.58 -1.94 -11.77
CA ILE A 36 19.02 -2.26 -13.14
C ILE A 36 19.23 -3.76 -13.28
N PHE A 37 19.93 -4.41 -12.35
CA PHE A 37 20.10 -5.87 -12.38
C PHE A 37 18.77 -6.63 -12.27
N PHE A 38 17.86 -6.16 -11.41
CA PHE A 38 16.54 -6.77 -11.26
C PHE A 38 15.69 -6.62 -12.53
N ILE A 39 15.69 -5.43 -13.15
CA ILE A 39 15.00 -5.19 -14.43
C ILE A 39 15.62 -6.02 -15.55
N ALA A 40 16.95 -6.11 -15.63
CA ALA A 40 17.62 -6.93 -16.62
C ALA A 40 17.28 -8.42 -16.47
N GLY A 41 17.30 -8.93 -15.23
CA GLY A 41 16.88 -10.30 -14.92
C GLY A 41 15.41 -10.55 -15.26
N ALA A 42 14.52 -9.64 -14.84
CA ALA A 42 13.09 -9.71 -15.13
C ALA A 42 12.80 -9.64 -16.64
N ALA A 43 13.50 -8.78 -17.38
CA ALA A 43 13.36 -8.65 -18.83
C ALA A 43 13.84 -9.91 -19.57
N SER A 44 14.96 -10.50 -19.13
CA SER A 44 15.46 -11.77 -19.70
C SER A 44 14.49 -12.92 -19.44
N TRP A 45 13.97 -13.04 -18.22
CA TRP A 45 12.96 -14.04 -17.86
C TRP A 45 11.64 -13.83 -18.63
N TYR A 46 11.14 -12.59 -18.68
CA TYR A 46 9.93 -12.23 -19.41
C TYR A 46 10.06 -12.49 -20.92
N SER A 47 11.20 -12.14 -21.53
CA SER A 47 11.46 -12.38 -22.96
C SER A 47 11.41 -13.86 -23.32
N LYS A 48 11.98 -14.73 -22.48
CA LYS A 48 11.88 -16.19 -22.65
C LYS A 48 10.43 -16.66 -22.52
N TRP A 49 9.74 -16.21 -21.46
CA TRP A 49 8.35 -16.58 -21.23
C TRP A 49 7.42 -16.15 -22.36
N VAL A 50 7.63 -14.96 -22.96
CA VAL A 50 6.82 -14.47 -24.09
C VAL A 50 7.03 -15.30 -25.36
N ARG A 51 8.19 -15.94 -25.55
CA ARG A 51 8.45 -16.83 -26.68
C ARG A 51 7.76 -18.18 -26.52
N ASP A 52 7.73 -18.69 -25.29
CA ASP A 52 7.21 -20.02 -24.96
C ASP A 52 5.80 -19.94 -24.32
N ILE A 53 4.95 -19.02 -24.80
CA ILE A 53 3.59 -18.87 -24.26
C ILE A 53 2.75 -20.10 -24.61
N PRO A 54 2.15 -20.79 -23.62
CA PRO A 54 1.23 -21.89 -23.88
C PRO A 54 0.03 -21.41 -24.71
N ALA A 55 -0.38 -22.17 -25.72
CA ALA A 55 -1.48 -21.79 -26.62
C ALA A 55 -2.83 -21.52 -25.91
N HIS A 56 -3.04 -22.09 -24.73
CA HIS A 56 -4.26 -21.89 -23.93
C HIS A 56 -4.17 -20.71 -22.94
N PHE A 57 -3.05 -20.00 -22.88
CA PHE A 57 -2.88 -18.90 -21.93
C PHE A 57 -3.79 -17.72 -22.32
N PRO A 58 -4.60 -17.18 -21.39
CA PRO A 58 -5.59 -16.15 -21.70
C PRO A 58 -4.96 -14.74 -21.80
N SER A 59 -4.01 -14.56 -22.73
CA SER A 59 -3.23 -13.33 -22.91
C SER A 59 -4.08 -12.07 -23.05
N PHE A 60 -5.14 -12.12 -23.86
CA PHE A 60 -6.02 -10.96 -24.08
C PHE A 60 -6.74 -10.52 -22.80
N TRP A 61 -7.18 -11.46 -21.96
CA TRP A 61 -7.77 -11.16 -20.66
C TRP A 61 -6.75 -10.53 -19.72
N VAL A 62 -5.53 -11.09 -19.67
CA VAL A 62 -4.46 -10.57 -18.82
C VAL A 62 -4.13 -9.12 -19.21
N MET A 63 -3.93 -8.84 -20.50
CA MET A 63 -3.68 -7.48 -20.98
C MET A 63 -4.85 -6.54 -20.69
N ALA A 64 -6.08 -6.97 -20.98
CA ALA A 64 -7.28 -6.18 -20.74
C ALA A 64 -7.42 -5.79 -19.26
N VAL A 65 -7.21 -6.74 -18.35
CA VAL A 65 -7.27 -6.50 -16.90
C VAL A 65 -6.15 -5.56 -16.45
N LEU A 66 -4.91 -5.79 -16.88
CA LEU A 66 -3.77 -4.96 -16.51
C LEU A 66 -3.95 -3.50 -16.94
N PHE A 67 -4.33 -3.26 -18.20
CA PHE A 67 -4.62 -1.90 -18.67
C PHE A 67 -5.83 -1.31 -17.95
N SER A 68 -6.87 -2.09 -17.69
CA SER A 68 -8.07 -1.61 -16.98
C SER A 68 -7.79 -1.16 -15.56
N LEU A 69 -6.85 -1.78 -14.85
CA LEU A 69 -6.41 -1.32 -13.52
C LEU A 69 -5.80 0.09 -13.60
N VAL A 70 -4.95 0.35 -14.60
CA VAL A 70 -4.29 1.66 -14.80
C VAL A 70 -5.28 2.73 -15.30
N LEU A 71 -6.20 2.34 -16.18
CA LEU A 71 -7.25 3.23 -16.70
C LEU A 71 -8.26 3.61 -15.61
N THR A 72 -8.73 2.64 -14.83
CA THR A 72 -9.73 2.87 -13.77
C THR A 72 -9.14 3.60 -12.58
N GLY A 73 -7.84 3.41 -12.27
CA GLY A 73 -7.10 4.14 -11.25
C GLY A 73 -6.84 5.63 -11.55
N SER A 74 -7.72 6.26 -12.33
CA SER A 74 -7.64 7.67 -12.70
C SER A 74 -8.01 8.59 -11.54
N TYR A 75 -7.41 9.79 -11.50
CA TYR A 75 -7.75 10.81 -10.51
C TYR A 75 -7.48 12.22 -11.04
N VAL A 76 -8.01 13.25 -10.37
CA VAL A 76 -7.63 14.65 -10.61
C VAL A 76 -6.92 15.21 -9.39
N ARG A 77 -5.70 15.69 -9.60
CA ARG A 77 -4.81 16.28 -8.60
C ARG A 77 -4.98 17.80 -8.62
N THR A 78 -5.71 18.31 -7.64
CA THR A 78 -6.05 19.72 -7.49
C THR A 78 -5.01 20.51 -6.70
N LEU A 79 -4.09 19.87 -5.96
CA LEU A 79 -3.09 20.55 -5.12
C LEU A 79 -3.69 21.59 -4.14
N LEU A 80 -4.92 21.36 -3.70
CA LEU A 80 -5.57 22.15 -2.65
C LEU A 80 -5.02 21.78 -1.27
N LYS A 81 -4.89 22.80 -0.41
CA LYS A 81 -4.42 22.72 0.98
C LYS A 81 -5.60 23.01 1.92
N GLU A 82 -5.52 22.57 3.18
CA GLU A 82 -6.59 22.78 4.18
C GLU A 82 -6.94 24.26 4.36
N ALA A 83 -5.93 25.15 4.35
CA ALA A 83 -6.13 26.59 4.47
C ALA A 83 -6.98 27.19 3.32
N ASP A 84 -7.02 26.55 2.15
CA ASP A 84 -7.74 27.06 0.98
C ASP A 84 -9.24 27.07 1.16
N LEU A 85 -9.76 26.24 2.07
CA LEU A 85 -11.17 26.22 2.41
C LEU A 85 -11.65 27.58 2.90
N VAL A 86 -10.80 28.35 3.59
CA VAL A 86 -11.15 29.67 4.11
C VAL A 86 -10.82 30.77 3.10
N PHE A 87 -9.67 30.69 2.43
CA PHE A 87 -9.18 31.78 1.57
C PHE A 87 -9.67 31.72 0.12
N LEU A 88 -9.91 30.53 -0.44
CA LEU A 88 -10.27 30.36 -1.86
C LEU A 88 -11.75 30.05 -2.08
N LEU A 89 -12.48 29.65 -1.03
CA LEU A 89 -13.93 29.42 -1.10
C LEU A 89 -14.70 30.67 -1.60
N PRO A 90 -14.42 31.90 -1.14
CA PRO A 90 -15.08 33.10 -1.67
C PRO A 90 -14.79 33.37 -3.16
N LEU A 91 -13.74 32.74 -3.70
CA LEU A 91 -13.27 32.92 -5.07
C LEU A 91 -13.61 31.71 -5.96
N GLU A 92 -14.50 30.81 -5.55
CA GLU A 92 -14.87 29.60 -6.29
C GLU A 92 -15.24 29.87 -7.75
N ALA A 93 -15.99 30.95 -8.02
CA ALA A 93 -16.37 31.35 -9.38
C ALA A 93 -15.16 31.67 -10.30
N LYS A 94 -14.01 32.05 -9.72
CA LYS A 94 -12.78 32.36 -10.45
C LYS A 94 -11.82 31.17 -10.54
N MET A 95 -12.15 30.02 -9.94
CA MET A 95 -11.27 28.84 -9.86
C MET A 95 -11.23 27.97 -11.13
N GLU A 96 -12.10 28.23 -12.12
CA GLU A 96 -12.16 27.42 -13.34
C GLU A 96 -10.81 27.30 -14.08
N PRO A 97 -10.03 28.37 -14.31
CA PRO A 97 -8.71 28.28 -14.94
C PRO A 97 -7.74 27.40 -14.15
N TYR A 98 -7.78 27.46 -12.82
CA TYR A 98 -6.97 26.64 -11.93
C TYR A 98 -7.33 25.15 -12.07
N LEU A 99 -8.62 24.83 -11.99
CA LEU A 99 -9.10 23.45 -12.06
C LEU A 99 -8.87 22.83 -13.45
N ARG A 100 -8.93 23.63 -14.51
CA ARG A 100 -8.58 23.18 -15.87
C ARG A 100 -7.12 22.77 -15.97
N GLN A 101 -6.20 23.56 -15.41
CA GLN A 101 -4.78 23.22 -15.38
C GLN A 101 -4.51 22.00 -14.49
N ALA A 102 -5.20 21.88 -13.36
CA ALA A 102 -5.16 20.70 -12.51
C ALA A 102 -5.60 19.44 -13.28
N PHE A 103 -6.67 19.54 -14.07
CA PHE A 103 -7.14 18.44 -14.92
C PHE A 103 -6.10 18.03 -15.98
N VAL A 104 -5.53 19.00 -16.70
CA VAL A 104 -4.52 18.74 -17.74
C VAL A 104 -3.26 18.11 -17.14
N TYR A 105 -2.74 18.68 -16.06
CA TYR A 105 -1.56 18.13 -15.38
C TYR A 105 -1.81 16.70 -14.87
N SER A 106 -3.00 16.45 -14.32
CA SER A 106 -3.37 15.11 -13.85
C SER A 106 -3.39 14.09 -14.97
N TYR A 107 -3.88 14.47 -16.15
CA TYR A 107 -3.89 13.62 -17.32
C TYR A 107 -2.46 13.28 -17.74
N VAL A 108 -1.63 14.32 -17.97
CA VAL A 108 -0.25 14.16 -18.43
C VAL A 108 0.60 13.35 -17.44
N SER A 109 0.52 13.65 -16.15
CA SER A 109 1.28 12.91 -15.11
C SER A 109 0.90 11.43 -15.02
N GLN A 110 -0.35 11.08 -15.34
CA GLN A 110 -0.83 9.71 -15.35
C GLN A 110 -0.60 8.96 -16.67
N LEU A 111 -0.09 9.63 -17.71
CA LEU A 111 0.34 8.95 -18.93
C LEU A 111 1.62 8.15 -18.71
N PHE A 112 2.49 8.57 -17.80
CA PHE A 112 3.74 7.85 -17.49
C PHE A 112 3.53 6.35 -17.17
N PRO A 113 2.68 5.96 -16.18
CA PRO A 113 2.44 4.54 -15.91
C PRO A 113 1.73 3.82 -17.07
N LEU A 114 0.90 4.51 -17.85
CA LEU A 114 0.23 3.92 -19.02
C LEU A 114 1.21 3.62 -20.16
N ILE A 115 2.13 4.56 -20.43
CA ILE A 115 3.22 4.38 -21.41
C ILE A 115 4.14 3.26 -20.96
N ALA A 116 4.56 3.24 -19.69
CA ALA A 116 5.42 2.20 -19.15
C ALA A 116 4.77 0.80 -19.29
N LEU A 117 3.48 0.68 -18.95
CA LEU A 117 2.74 -0.58 -19.12
C LEU A 117 2.61 -0.96 -20.61
N SER A 118 2.35 0.02 -21.48
CA SER A 118 2.32 -0.20 -22.94
C SER A 118 3.66 -0.72 -23.47
N LEU A 119 4.79 -0.18 -23.03
CA LEU A 119 6.10 -0.67 -23.47
C LEU A 119 6.35 -2.12 -23.00
N VAL A 120 5.95 -2.45 -21.77
CA VAL A 120 6.10 -3.81 -21.22
C VAL A 120 5.16 -4.80 -21.92
N ALA A 121 3.93 -4.39 -22.26
CA ALA A 121 2.94 -5.24 -22.91
C ALA A 121 3.19 -5.44 -24.42
N MET A 122 4.02 -4.60 -25.05
CA MET A 122 4.27 -4.61 -26.49
C MET A 122 4.76 -5.99 -27.01
N PRO A 123 5.77 -6.66 -26.43
CA PRO A 123 6.22 -7.97 -26.91
C PRO A 123 5.15 -9.05 -26.82
N LEU A 124 4.33 -9.00 -25.76
CA LEU A 124 3.22 -9.94 -25.55
C LEU A 124 2.12 -9.76 -26.60
N TYR A 125 1.79 -8.51 -26.95
CA TYR A 125 0.80 -8.22 -27.99
C TYR A 125 1.21 -8.81 -29.35
N PHE A 126 2.48 -8.64 -29.75
CA PHE A 126 2.99 -9.18 -31.02
C PHE A 126 3.13 -10.69 -31.03
N ALA A 127 3.45 -11.32 -29.89
CA ALA A 127 3.51 -12.77 -29.78
C ALA A 127 2.14 -13.44 -29.95
N VAL A 128 1.06 -12.76 -29.51
CA VAL A 128 -0.29 -13.35 -29.45
C VAL A 128 -1.15 -12.96 -30.66
N THR A 129 -0.77 -11.93 -31.41
CA THR A 129 -1.54 -11.42 -32.55
C THR A 129 -0.75 -11.61 -33.85
N PRO A 130 -0.91 -12.74 -34.55
CA PRO A 130 -0.21 -13.00 -35.81
C PRO A 130 -0.52 -11.92 -36.84
N GLY A 131 0.50 -11.36 -37.48
CA GLY A 131 0.35 -10.29 -38.47
C GLY A 131 0.13 -8.88 -37.89
N ALA A 132 0.22 -8.69 -36.58
CA ALA A 132 0.18 -7.37 -35.96
C ALA A 132 1.35 -6.50 -36.45
N SER A 133 1.02 -5.30 -36.93
CA SER A 133 2.00 -4.27 -37.32
C SER A 133 2.20 -3.26 -36.20
N LEU A 134 3.30 -2.50 -36.24
CA LEU A 134 3.53 -1.38 -35.31
C LEU A 134 2.38 -0.36 -35.36
N VAL A 135 1.77 -0.17 -36.53
CA VAL A 135 0.61 0.71 -36.73
C VAL A 135 -0.61 0.20 -35.96
N SER A 136 -0.87 -1.11 -35.98
CA SER A 136 -1.98 -1.71 -35.20
C SER A 136 -1.79 -1.49 -33.70
N TYR A 137 -0.56 -1.65 -33.21
CA TYR A 137 -0.25 -1.40 -31.80
C TYR A 137 -0.36 0.09 -31.43
N ALA A 138 0.10 0.98 -32.32
CA ALA A 138 -0.05 2.41 -32.15
C ALA A 138 -1.54 2.83 -32.09
N ALA A 139 -2.41 2.20 -32.90
CA ALA A 139 -3.86 2.44 -32.84
C ALA A 139 -4.46 2.04 -31.49
N VAL A 140 -4.09 0.87 -30.96
CA VAL A 140 -4.48 0.44 -29.60
C VAL A 140 -3.97 1.43 -28.56
N PHE A 141 -2.74 1.91 -28.69
CA PHE A 141 -2.18 2.90 -27.76
C PHE A 141 -2.95 4.23 -27.79
N VAL A 142 -3.30 4.74 -28.97
CA VAL A 142 -4.16 5.94 -29.11
C VAL A 142 -5.52 5.70 -28.44
N GLN A 143 -6.11 4.52 -28.63
CA GLN A 143 -7.34 4.15 -27.96
C GLN A 143 -7.21 4.13 -26.43
N LEU A 144 -6.09 3.63 -25.89
CA LEU A 144 -5.81 3.68 -24.45
C LEU A 144 -5.74 5.12 -23.92
N LEU A 145 -5.18 6.06 -24.68
CA LEU A 145 -5.17 7.49 -24.33
C LEU A 145 -6.59 8.06 -24.25
N LEU A 146 -7.45 7.74 -25.23
CA LEU A 146 -8.85 8.18 -25.23
C LEU A 146 -9.63 7.61 -24.04
N LEU A 147 -9.49 6.30 -23.78
CA LEU A 147 -10.08 5.65 -22.61
C LEU A 147 -9.58 6.27 -21.31
N LYS A 148 -8.30 6.65 -21.23
CA LYS A 148 -7.74 7.34 -20.06
C LYS A 148 -8.39 8.70 -19.85
N ALA A 149 -8.57 9.48 -20.92
CA ALA A 149 -9.23 10.78 -20.84
C ALA A 149 -10.69 10.63 -20.39
N TRP A 150 -11.41 9.64 -20.91
CA TRP A 150 -12.78 9.33 -20.50
C TRP A 150 -12.87 8.94 -19.02
N ASN A 151 -12.00 8.03 -18.54
CA ASN A 151 -11.99 7.60 -17.14
C ASN A 151 -11.71 8.77 -16.19
N GLN A 152 -10.76 9.65 -16.53
CA GLN A 152 -10.49 10.84 -15.73
C GLN A 152 -11.64 11.84 -15.74
N ALA A 153 -12.28 12.06 -16.90
CA ALA A 153 -13.43 12.95 -17.01
C ALA A 153 -14.62 12.44 -16.19
N LEU A 154 -14.88 11.13 -16.20
CA LEU A 154 -15.94 10.52 -15.41
C LEU A 154 -15.61 10.61 -13.90
N GLU A 155 -14.36 10.35 -13.51
CA GLU A 155 -13.90 10.49 -12.11
C GLU A 155 -14.08 11.91 -11.58
N TRP A 156 -13.73 12.90 -12.41
CA TRP A 156 -13.94 14.29 -12.09
C TRP A 156 -15.40 14.58 -11.80
N ARG A 157 -16.32 14.14 -12.66
CA ARG A 157 -17.77 14.32 -12.47
C ARG A 157 -18.30 13.56 -11.25
N MET A 158 -17.78 12.37 -10.96
CA MET A 158 -18.16 11.61 -9.77
C MET A 158 -17.68 12.26 -8.46
N THR A 159 -16.63 13.07 -8.50
CA THR A 159 -16.12 13.72 -7.27
C THR A 159 -17.12 14.74 -6.70
N PHE A 160 -17.95 15.36 -7.55
CA PHE A 160 -19.05 16.23 -7.11
C PHE A 160 -20.17 15.46 -6.36
N GLN A 161 -20.21 14.13 -6.49
CA GLN A 161 -21.12 13.26 -5.76
C GLN A 161 -20.43 12.76 -4.49
N ASN A 162 -21.13 12.73 -3.34
CA ASN A 162 -20.52 12.32 -2.06
C ASN A 162 -20.95 10.92 -1.60
N ASP A 163 -21.76 10.23 -2.39
CA ASP A 163 -22.19 8.88 -2.03
C ASP A 163 -21.04 7.89 -2.24
N ARG A 164 -20.61 7.27 -1.14
CA ARG A 164 -19.53 6.28 -1.13
C ARG A 164 -19.92 5.00 -1.87
N SER A 165 -21.18 4.59 -1.79
CA SER A 165 -21.69 3.39 -2.47
C SER A 165 -21.65 3.61 -3.99
N MET A 166 -22.16 4.76 -4.45
CA MET A 166 -22.12 5.12 -5.86
C MET A 166 -20.69 5.17 -6.42
N LYS A 167 -19.72 5.71 -5.65
CA LYS A 167 -18.30 5.73 -6.07
C LYS A 167 -17.69 4.32 -6.19
N GLN A 168 -18.05 3.40 -5.29
CA GLN A 168 -17.57 2.03 -5.37
C GLN A 168 -18.19 1.28 -6.56
N MET A 169 -19.50 1.45 -6.77
CA MET A 169 -20.21 0.85 -7.89
C MET A 169 -19.69 1.37 -9.23
N ASP A 170 -19.48 2.68 -9.35
CA ASP A 170 -18.90 3.30 -10.55
C ASP A 170 -17.48 2.81 -10.84
N LEU A 171 -16.63 2.65 -9.82
CA LEU A 171 -15.31 2.06 -9.99
C LEU A 171 -15.40 0.63 -10.57
N VAL A 172 -16.31 -0.20 -10.06
CA VAL A 172 -16.52 -1.57 -10.56
C VAL A 172 -17.05 -1.56 -11.99
N ILE A 173 -18.03 -0.71 -12.30
CA ILE A 173 -18.61 -0.59 -13.64
C ILE A 173 -17.56 -0.14 -14.65
N ARG A 174 -16.76 0.88 -14.33
CA ARG A 174 -15.67 1.34 -15.21
C ARG A 174 -14.61 0.28 -15.41
N PHE A 175 -14.23 -0.42 -14.34
CA PHE A 175 -13.27 -1.51 -14.43
C PHE A 175 -13.76 -2.61 -15.36
N ALA A 176 -15.02 -3.04 -15.20
CA ALA A 176 -15.64 -4.04 -16.06
C ALA A 176 -15.75 -3.54 -17.52
N ALA A 177 -16.22 -2.31 -17.74
CA ALA A 177 -16.36 -1.72 -19.07
C ALA A 177 -15.01 -1.58 -19.79
N ASN A 178 -13.98 -1.05 -19.12
CA ASN A 178 -12.62 -0.96 -19.65
C ASN A 178 -12.09 -2.36 -20.01
N THR A 179 -12.32 -3.36 -19.15
CA THR A 179 -11.82 -4.73 -19.38
C THR A 179 -12.50 -5.34 -20.60
N LEU A 180 -13.83 -5.23 -20.70
CA LEU A 180 -14.59 -5.80 -21.82
C LEU A 180 -14.24 -5.11 -23.14
N VAL A 181 -14.16 -3.76 -23.18
CA VAL A 181 -13.75 -3.03 -24.39
C VAL A 181 -12.39 -3.47 -24.86
N LEU A 182 -11.41 -3.50 -23.95
CA LEU A 182 -10.05 -3.87 -24.30
C LEU A 182 -9.96 -5.32 -24.75
N TYR A 183 -10.68 -6.24 -24.10
CA TYR A 183 -10.74 -7.63 -24.52
C TYR A 183 -11.25 -7.77 -25.96
N PHE A 184 -12.38 -7.16 -26.31
CA PHE A 184 -12.92 -7.22 -27.67
C PHE A 184 -12.03 -6.54 -28.71
N VAL A 185 -11.37 -5.45 -28.33
CA VAL A 185 -10.39 -4.76 -29.20
C VAL A 185 -9.17 -5.64 -29.46
N PHE A 186 -8.62 -6.30 -28.43
CA PHE A 186 -7.50 -7.21 -28.60
C PHE A 186 -7.86 -8.44 -29.44
N GLN A 187 -9.10 -8.92 -29.35
CA GLN A 187 -9.62 -9.98 -30.22
C GLN A 187 -9.98 -9.50 -31.63
N SER A 188 -9.81 -8.21 -31.96
CA SER A 188 -10.21 -7.61 -33.25
C SER A 188 -11.72 -7.73 -33.56
N VAL A 189 -12.57 -7.89 -32.55
CA VAL A 189 -14.04 -7.95 -32.70
C VAL A 189 -14.67 -6.59 -32.36
N TYR A 190 -14.51 -5.64 -33.28
CA TYR A 190 -14.85 -4.23 -33.04
C TYR A 190 -16.35 -3.95 -32.84
N VAL A 191 -17.23 -4.83 -33.33
CA VAL A 191 -18.69 -4.66 -33.19
C VAL A 191 -19.10 -4.68 -31.71
N TYR A 192 -18.62 -5.65 -30.93
CA TYR A 192 -18.92 -5.72 -29.49
C TYR A 192 -18.25 -4.58 -28.71
N ALA A 193 -17.03 -4.18 -29.12
CA ALA A 193 -16.38 -3.01 -28.53
C ALA A 193 -17.20 -1.73 -28.75
N LEU A 194 -17.81 -1.54 -29.93
CA LEU A 194 -18.66 -0.40 -30.24
C LEU A 194 -19.89 -0.34 -29.34
N VAL A 195 -20.56 -1.47 -29.09
CA VAL A 195 -21.70 -1.54 -28.16
C VAL A 195 -21.29 -1.05 -26.77
N ILE A 196 -20.12 -1.46 -26.27
CA ILE A 196 -19.66 -1.03 -24.95
C ILE A 196 -19.25 0.45 -24.97
N TYR A 197 -18.67 0.96 -26.06
CA TYR A 197 -18.41 2.40 -26.19
C TYR A 197 -19.68 3.23 -26.10
N ILE A 198 -20.79 2.76 -26.70
CA ILE A 198 -22.09 3.42 -26.58
C ILE A 198 -22.56 3.41 -25.11
N ILE A 199 -22.42 2.28 -24.42
CA ILE A 199 -22.74 2.18 -22.97
C ILE A 199 -21.87 3.16 -22.16
N MET A 200 -20.57 3.24 -22.43
CA MET A 200 -19.65 4.17 -21.77
C MET A 200 -20.01 5.64 -22.05
N ALA A 201 -20.43 5.96 -23.27
CA ALA A 201 -20.91 7.30 -23.61
C ALA A 201 -22.22 7.63 -22.85
N ALA A 202 -23.17 6.70 -22.79
CA ALA A 202 -24.41 6.86 -22.04
C ALA A 202 -24.16 7.05 -20.54
N LEU A 203 -23.24 6.27 -19.96
CA LEU A 203 -22.80 6.43 -18.56
C LEU A 203 -22.21 7.82 -18.32
N TYR A 204 -21.38 8.34 -19.23
CA TYR A 204 -20.84 9.68 -19.11
C TYR A 204 -21.93 10.77 -19.15
N LEU A 205 -22.90 10.64 -20.05
CA LEU A 205 -24.02 11.58 -20.15
C LEU A 205 -24.90 11.53 -18.89
N TYR A 206 -25.17 10.34 -18.35
CA TYR A 206 -25.91 10.18 -17.10
C TYR A 206 -25.21 10.85 -15.92
N VAL A 207 -23.92 10.54 -15.72
CA VAL A 207 -23.13 11.08 -14.59
C VAL A 207 -22.93 12.59 -14.73
N SER A 208 -22.66 13.07 -15.95
CA SER A 208 -22.51 14.50 -16.19
C SER A 208 -23.82 15.26 -15.94
N SER A 209 -24.97 14.69 -16.30
CA SER A 209 -26.28 15.26 -15.99
C SER A 209 -26.56 15.25 -14.48
N ALA A 210 -26.25 14.14 -13.80
CA ALA A 210 -26.38 14.03 -12.35
C ALA A 210 -25.40 14.93 -11.56
N ALA A 211 -24.36 15.44 -12.22
CA ALA A 211 -23.41 16.39 -11.66
C ALA A 211 -23.79 17.86 -11.91
N LYS A 212 -24.74 18.14 -12.83
CA LYS A 212 -25.21 19.51 -13.09
C LYS A 212 -25.84 20.09 -11.82
N GLY A 213 -25.49 21.34 -11.49
CA GLY A 213 -26.02 22.06 -10.33
C GLY A 213 -25.43 21.66 -8.97
N LYS A 214 -24.48 20.72 -8.90
CA LYS A 214 -23.77 20.37 -7.66
C LYS A 214 -22.57 21.31 -7.46
N THR A 215 -22.37 21.77 -6.22
CA THR A 215 -21.26 22.65 -5.83
C THR A 215 -19.95 21.88 -5.69
N PHE A 216 -18.82 22.61 -5.79
CA PHE A 216 -17.50 22.02 -5.61
C PHE A 216 -17.27 21.63 -4.15
N LYS A 217 -17.03 20.34 -3.89
CA LYS A 217 -16.87 19.82 -2.51
C LYS A 217 -15.44 19.96 -2.03
N TRP A 218 -15.05 21.18 -1.66
CA TRP A 218 -13.71 21.55 -1.21
C TRP A 218 -13.09 20.56 -0.22
N GLU A 219 -13.79 20.25 0.88
CA GLU A 219 -13.31 19.34 1.92
C GLU A 219 -12.92 17.97 1.36
N SER A 220 -13.75 17.41 0.48
CA SER A 220 -13.49 16.10 -0.12
C SER A 220 -12.24 16.13 -1.01
N HIS A 221 -12.08 17.18 -1.83
CA HIS A 221 -10.92 17.36 -2.69
C HIS A 221 -9.63 17.56 -1.90
N ILE A 222 -9.68 18.37 -0.83
CA ILE A 222 -8.56 18.56 0.11
C ILE A 222 -8.21 17.23 0.78
N GLU A 223 -9.19 16.45 1.24
CA GLU A 223 -8.95 15.15 1.85
C GLU A 223 -8.33 14.15 0.85
N TYR A 224 -8.74 14.16 -0.42
CA TYR A 224 -8.11 13.35 -1.46
C TYR A 224 -6.65 13.77 -1.71
N GLU A 225 -6.33 15.06 -1.71
CA GLU A 225 -4.96 15.56 -1.80
C GLU A 225 -4.10 15.14 -0.60
N LEU A 226 -4.61 15.33 0.61
CA LEU A 226 -3.92 14.93 1.84
C LEU A 226 -3.63 13.43 1.85
N ARG A 227 -4.62 12.59 1.50
CA ARG A 227 -4.43 11.14 1.40
C ARG A 227 -3.36 10.77 0.36
N ARG A 228 -3.32 11.46 -0.78
CA ARG A 228 -2.29 11.26 -1.82
C ARG A 228 -0.90 11.66 -1.31
N LYS A 229 -0.77 12.83 -0.69
CA LYS A 229 0.47 13.32 -0.11
C LYS A 229 1.00 12.37 0.98
N GLN A 230 0.12 11.87 1.85
CA GLN A 230 0.47 10.87 2.86
C GLN A 230 0.87 9.53 2.26
N ARG A 231 0.22 9.07 1.18
CA ARG A 231 0.66 7.86 0.44
C ARG A 231 2.08 8.02 -0.09
N PHE A 232 2.38 9.17 -0.69
CA PHE A 232 3.72 9.47 -1.18
C PHE A 232 4.76 9.49 -0.05
N TYR A 233 4.48 10.19 1.05
CA TYR A 233 5.38 10.22 2.21
C TYR A 233 5.61 8.84 2.84
N ARG A 234 4.60 7.97 2.88
CA ARG A 234 4.81 6.59 3.35
C ARG A 234 5.77 5.81 2.48
N ILE A 235 5.73 6.01 1.16
CA ILE A 235 6.67 5.37 0.23
C ILE A 235 8.07 5.96 0.42
N ALA A 236 8.19 7.29 0.48
CA ALA A 236 9.46 7.97 0.73
C ALA A 236 10.10 7.52 2.06
N ASN A 237 9.29 7.31 3.11
CA ASN A 237 9.73 6.82 4.42
C ASN A 237 10.29 5.39 4.41
N LEU A 238 10.12 4.63 3.32
CA LEU A 238 10.82 3.34 3.16
C LEU A 238 12.31 3.53 2.83
N PHE A 239 12.69 4.72 2.37
CA PHE A 239 14.05 5.02 1.89
C PHE A 239 14.72 6.13 2.71
N THR A 240 13.98 7.12 3.19
CA THR A 240 14.50 8.26 3.95
C THR A 240 13.50 8.74 4.98
N ASP A 241 13.95 9.17 6.17
CA ASP A 241 13.05 9.64 7.22
C ASP A 241 12.33 10.94 6.80
N VAL A 242 10.99 10.90 6.80
CA VAL A 242 10.16 12.05 6.40
C VAL A 242 9.59 12.74 7.64
N PRO A 243 10.00 13.99 7.96
CA PRO A 243 9.59 14.66 9.21
C PRO A 243 8.07 14.94 9.30
N HIS A 244 7.37 15.02 8.15
CA HIS A 244 5.95 15.34 8.08
C HIS A 244 5.01 14.11 8.02
N LEU A 245 5.54 12.90 8.23
CA LEU A 245 4.71 11.69 8.25
C LEU A 245 3.95 11.58 9.57
N LYS A 246 2.66 11.97 9.56
CA LYS A 246 1.77 11.71 10.70
C LYS A 246 1.57 10.19 10.81
N LYS A 247 2.19 9.55 11.82
CA LYS A 247 1.90 8.15 12.16
C LYS A 247 0.44 8.03 12.61
N GLN A 248 -0.44 7.60 11.71
CA GLN A 248 -1.85 7.40 12.03
C GLN A 248 -2.07 6.00 12.62
N ALA A 249 -2.57 5.92 13.85
CA ALA A 249 -3.00 4.66 14.46
C ALA A 249 -4.36 4.22 13.88
N LYS A 250 -4.33 3.24 12.95
CA LYS A 250 -5.56 2.69 12.34
C LYS A 250 -6.25 1.72 13.30
N ARG A 251 -7.55 1.91 13.57
CA ARG A 251 -8.37 0.94 14.32
C ARG A 251 -8.49 -0.35 13.51
N ARG A 252 -8.21 -1.49 14.14
CA ARG A 252 -8.39 -2.83 13.59
C ARG A 252 -9.52 -3.52 14.36
N ALA A 253 -10.77 -3.26 13.96
CA ALA A 253 -11.95 -3.76 14.67
C ALA A 253 -11.95 -5.30 14.80
N TYR A 254 -11.34 -6.03 13.85
CA TYR A 254 -11.18 -7.49 13.91
C TYR A 254 -10.25 -7.98 15.04
N LEU A 255 -9.38 -7.13 15.58
CA LEU A 255 -8.48 -7.46 16.71
C LEU A 255 -9.06 -7.05 18.07
N ASP A 256 -10.21 -6.37 18.08
CA ASP A 256 -10.86 -5.94 19.34
C ASP A 256 -11.28 -7.16 20.18
N PHE A 257 -11.48 -8.34 19.58
CA PHE A 257 -11.71 -9.60 20.29
C PHE A 257 -10.52 -10.00 21.19
N LEU A 258 -9.28 -9.81 20.72
CA LEU A 258 -8.09 -10.16 21.51
C LEU A 258 -7.92 -9.27 22.75
N LEU A 259 -8.42 -8.04 22.71
CA LEU A 259 -8.42 -7.13 23.85
C LEU A 259 -9.40 -7.55 24.96
N ARG A 260 -10.39 -8.40 24.66
CA ARG A 260 -11.32 -8.93 25.68
C ARG A 260 -10.65 -9.90 26.65
N PHE A 261 -9.53 -10.53 26.25
CA PHE A 261 -8.77 -11.44 27.12
C PHE A 261 -7.93 -10.71 28.18
N VAL A 262 -7.79 -9.39 28.10
CA VAL A 262 -7.10 -8.57 29.10
C VAL A 262 -8.13 -7.72 29.83
N PRO A 263 -8.52 -8.07 31.07
CA PRO A 263 -9.58 -7.34 31.76
C PRO A 263 -9.13 -5.91 32.10
N PHE A 264 -10.08 -4.99 32.03
CA PHE A 264 -9.89 -3.58 32.32
C PHE A 264 -9.91 -3.36 33.84
N GLU A 265 -8.75 -3.56 34.48
CA GLU A 265 -8.57 -3.44 35.94
C GLU A 265 -7.37 -2.53 36.25
N GLN A 266 -7.44 -1.75 37.34
CA GLN A 266 -6.35 -0.88 37.78
C GLN A 266 -5.02 -1.62 37.94
N ARG A 267 -5.06 -2.86 38.45
CA ARG A 267 -3.87 -3.71 38.63
C ARG A 267 -3.22 -4.15 37.30
N LYS A 268 -4.00 -4.18 36.20
CA LYS A 268 -3.55 -4.59 34.86
C LYS A 268 -3.45 -3.43 33.87
N THR A 269 -3.43 -2.19 34.34
CA THR A 269 -3.38 -0.97 33.51
C THR A 269 -2.28 -1.04 32.44
N PHE A 270 -1.04 -1.37 32.83
CA PHE A 270 0.07 -1.48 31.88
C PHE A 270 -0.09 -2.65 30.89
N ALA A 271 -0.60 -3.79 31.34
CA ALA A 271 -0.85 -4.93 30.45
C ALA A 271 -1.90 -4.59 29.39
N TYR A 272 -2.98 -3.90 29.77
CA TYR A 272 -4.00 -3.44 28.84
C TYR A 272 -3.46 -2.38 27.87
N MET A 273 -2.69 -1.40 28.37
CA MET A 273 -2.07 -0.37 27.53
C MET A 273 -1.11 -0.98 26.51
N PHE A 274 -0.20 -1.86 26.92
CA PHE A 274 0.75 -2.50 26.01
C PHE A 274 0.05 -3.42 25.01
N ALA A 275 -0.97 -4.19 25.44
CA ALA A 275 -1.77 -5.02 24.53
C ALA A 275 -2.47 -4.15 23.47
N ARG A 276 -3.04 -3.01 23.87
CA ARG A 276 -3.67 -2.05 22.97
C ARG A 276 -2.67 -1.39 22.03
N ALA A 277 -1.48 -1.02 22.50
CA ALA A 277 -0.41 -0.49 21.66
C ALA A 277 0.08 -1.53 20.65
N PHE A 278 0.27 -2.77 21.09
CA PHE A 278 0.68 -3.89 20.25
C PHE A 278 -0.32 -4.17 19.12
N LEU A 279 -1.62 -4.26 19.43
CA LEU A 279 -2.66 -4.56 18.45
C LEU A 279 -3.03 -3.38 17.53
N ARG A 280 -2.98 -2.14 18.04
CA ARG A 280 -3.45 -0.95 17.32
C ARG A 280 -2.36 -0.23 16.53
N SER A 281 -1.11 -0.26 17.01
CA SER A 281 -0.02 0.35 16.25
C SER A 281 0.23 -0.44 14.96
N SER A 282 0.56 0.26 13.88
CA SER A 282 0.93 -0.39 12.61
C SER A 282 2.22 -1.20 12.73
N ASP A 283 3.07 -0.82 13.68
CA ASP A 283 4.47 -1.20 13.67
C ASP A 283 4.66 -2.55 14.36
N TYR A 284 4.14 -2.79 15.56
CA TYR A 284 4.51 -3.99 16.35
C TYR A 284 3.87 -5.30 15.87
N LEU A 285 2.53 -5.40 15.80
CA LEU A 285 1.87 -6.60 15.30
C LEU A 285 2.15 -6.82 13.81
N GLY A 286 2.26 -5.73 13.03
CA GLY A 286 2.62 -5.81 11.62
C GLY A 286 4.01 -6.44 11.42
N ILE A 287 4.99 -6.04 12.23
CA ILE A 287 6.33 -6.63 12.25
C ILE A 287 6.27 -8.13 12.57
N GLN A 288 5.58 -8.52 13.64
CA GLN A 288 5.49 -9.93 14.05
C GLN A 288 4.86 -10.81 12.96
N VAL A 289 3.71 -10.40 12.41
CA VAL A 289 3.01 -11.16 11.37
C VAL A 289 3.87 -11.27 10.11
N ARG A 290 4.49 -10.17 9.66
CA ARG A 290 5.34 -10.15 8.46
C ARG A 290 6.53 -11.11 8.59
N LEU A 291 7.27 -11.04 9.70
CA LEU A 291 8.40 -11.94 9.95
C LEU A 291 7.95 -13.40 10.01
N THR A 292 6.83 -13.65 10.69
CA THR A 292 6.26 -15.01 10.79
C THR A 292 5.93 -15.57 9.42
N VAL A 293 5.28 -14.80 8.56
CA VAL A 293 4.92 -15.25 7.19
C VAL A 293 6.16 -15.48 6.33
N ILE A 294 7.11 -14.54 6.30
CA ILE A 294 8.32 -14.66 5.48
C ILE A 294 9.14 -15.89 5.90
N PHE A 295 9.42 -16.02 7.19
CA PHE A 295 10.22 -17.15 7.67
C PHE A 295 9.47 -18.48 7.65
N ALA A 296 8.14 -18.50 7.85
CA ALA A 296 7.35 -19.71 7.66
C ALA A 296 7.45 -20.20 6.21
N LEU A 297 7.35 -19.31 5.22
CA LEU A 297 7.53 -19.67 3.82
C LEU A 297 8.96 -20.17 3.54
N ILE A 298 9.99 -19.50 4.08
CA ILE A 298 11.38 -19.97 3.93
C ILE A 298 11.56 -21.36 4.53
N ILE A 299 11.00 -21.63 5.71
CA ILE A 299 11.07 -22.94 6.34
C ILE A 299 10.38 -23.98 5.46
N MET A 300 9.15 -23.70 5.02
CA MET A 300 8.34 -24.63 4.21
C MET A 300 8.97 -24.98 2.86
N TYR A 301 9.62 -24.03 2.19
CA TYR A 301 10.13 -24.22 0.83
C TYR A 301 11.65 -24.48 0.74
N ALA A 302 12.44 -24.05 1.73
CA ALA A 302 13.91 -24.12 1.65
C ALA A 302 14.56 -25.03 2.71
N SER A 303 13.83 -25.47 3.76
CA SER A 303 14.44 -26.19 4.89
C SER A 303 13.98 -27.64 4.96
N ALA A 304 14.66 -28.53 4.23
CA ALA A 304 14.40 -29.98 4.30
C ALA A 304 14.98 -30.65 5.57
N SER A 305 15.95 -30.03 6.25
CA SER A 305 16.58 -30.62 7.43
C SER A 305 15.94 -30.13 8.76
N PRO A 306 15.68 -31.03 9.73
CA PRO A 306 15.08 -30.68 11.02
C PRO A 306 15.86 -29.63 11.82
N MET A 307 17.19 -29.68 11.75
CA MET A 307 18.07 -28.78 12.48
C MET A 307 18.02 -27.35 11.92
N ILE A 308 18.01 -27.20 10.59
CA ILE A 308 17.93 -25.88 9.95
C ILE A 308 16.57 -25.23 10.25
N ALA A 309 15.47 -25.99 10.17
CA ALA A 309 14.13 -25.49 10.49
C ALA A 309 14.03 -25.02 11.96
N GLY A 310 14.62 -25.77 12.89
CA GLY A 310 14.70 -25.40 14.31
C GLY A 310 15.49 -24.12 14.55
N ILE A 311 16.71 -24.02 14.00
CA ILE A 311 17.57 -22.83 14.11
C ILE A 311 16.86 -21.60 13.54
N LEU A 312 16.26 -21.73 12.37
CA LEU A 312 15.57 -20.63 11.69
C LEU A 312 14.35 -20.15 12.49
N THR A 313 13.63 -21.06 13.14
CA THR A 313 12.53 -20.73 14.06
C THR A 313 13.04 -19.95 15.27
N VAL A 314 14.06 -20.46 15.97
CA VAL A 314 14.65 -19.80 17.15
C VAL A 314 15.16 -18.41 16.79
N PHE A 315 15.85 -18.29 15.66
CA PHE A 315 16.36 -17.02 15.14
C PHE A 315 15.23 -16.01 14.88
N THR A 316 14.13 -16.45 14.27
CA THR A 316 12.99 -15.59 13.96
C THR A 316 12.31 -15.08 15.24
N VAL A 317 12.11 -15.96 16.23
CA VAL A 317 11.55 -15.59 17.54
C VAL A 317 12.47 -14.59 18.25
N PHE A 318 13.79 -14.80 18.19
CA PHE A 318 14.79 -13.91 18.78
C PHE A 318 14.77 -12.51 18.17
N ILE A 319 14.82 -12.42 16.83
CA ILE A 319 14.75 -11.13 16.12
C ILE A 319 13.46 -10.40 16.46
N THR A 320 12.33 -11.11 16.47
CA THR A 320 11.04 -10.49 16.79
C THR A 320 11.02 -9.96 18.22
N GLY A 321 11.60 -10.68 19.17
CA GLY A 321 11.75 -10.21 20.56
C GLY A 321 12.56 -8.91 20.65
N ILE A 322 13.66 -8.81 19.92
CA ILE A 322 14.46 -7.58 19.84
C ILE A 322 13.68 -6.43 19.20
N GLN A 323 12.94 -6.70 18.11
CA GLN A 323 12.18 -5.67 17.40
C GLN A 323 10.97 -5.16 18.19
N LEU A 324 10.49 -5.93 19.18
CA LEU A 324 9.45 -5.50 20.12
C LEU A 324 9.98 -4.68 21.30
N LEU A 325 11.31 -4.58 21.49
CA LEU A 325 11.92 -3.78 22.56
C LEU A 325 11.46 -2.31 22.61
N PRO A 326 11.28 -1.60 21.48
CA PRO A 326 10.78 -0.22 21.50
C PRO A 326 9.37 -0.09 22.08
N LEU A 327 8.58 -1.17 22.17
CA LEU A 327 7.24 -1.16 22.75
C LEU A 327 7.27 -0.74 24.23
N PHE A 328 8.31 -1.12 24.98
CA PHE A 328 8.44 -0.74 26.39
C PHE A 328 8.40 0.78 26.59
N GLY A 329 9.02 1.52 25.67
CA GLY A 329 9.06 2.98 25.68
C GLY A 329 8.14 3.65 24.66
N HIS A 330 7.18 2.91 24.10
CA HIS A 330 6.19 3.46 23.15
C HIS A 330 5.46 4.67 23.72
N PHE A 331 5.43 4.76 25.04
CA PHE A 331 4.48 5.48 25.83
C PHE A 331 5.20 6.52 26.70
N ASP A 332 6.53 6.49 26.81
CA ASP A 332 7.33 7.37 27.68
C ASP A 332 7.21 8.87 27.32
N HIS A 333 6.73 9.19 26.12
CA HIS A 333 6.49 10.57 25.69
C HIS A 333 5.18 11.18 26.25
N LEU A 334 4.35 10.39 26.92
CA LEU A 334 3.09 10.83 27.51
C LEU A 334 3.24 10.97 29.02
N ALA A 335 3.21 12.22 29.52
CA ALA A 335 3.24 12.53 30.97
C ALA A 335 2.09 11.87 31.76
N LEU A 336 1.03 11.43 31.08
CA LEU A 336 -0.13 10.78 31.69
C LEU A 336 0.20 9.48 32.42
N GLN A 337 1.37 8.87 32.16
CA GLN A 337 1.75 7.61 32.80
C GLN A 337 2.26 7.76 34.21
N ASP A 338 2.87 8.90 34.51
CA ASP A 338 3.36 9.19 35.86
C ASP A 338 2.20 9.48 36.84
N LEU A 339 1.01 9.75 36.29
CA LEU A 339 -0.22 9.96 37.07
C LEU A 339 -0.92 8.65 37.48
N TYR A 340 -0.54 7.49 36.93
CA TYR A 340 -1.18 6.23 37.31
C TYR A 340 -0.64 5.71 38.65
N PRO A 341 -1.51 5.32 39.60
CA PRO A 341 -1.12 4.83 40.91
C PRO A 341 -0.64 3.36 40.86
N VAL A 342 0.33 3.05 39.99
CA VAL A 342 0.84 1.70 39.77
C VAL A 342 2.37 1.70 39.81
N LYS A 343 2.95 0.77 40.59
CA LYS A 343 4.42 0.65 40.75
C LYS A 343 5.13 0.46 39.40
N LYS A 344 6.28 1.12 39.21
CA LYS A 344 7.12 1.00 38.00
C LYS A 344 7.55 -0.45 37.72
N GLU A 345 7.72 -1.28 38.75
CA GLU A 345 8.01 -2.73 38.62
C GLU A 345 6.89 -3.50 37.88
N ALA A 346 5.63 -3.09 38.06
CA ALA A 346 4.50 -3.70 37.37
C ALA A 346 4.50 -3.39 35.85
N LYS A 347 5.11 -2.28 35.42
CA LYS A 347 5.30 -1.94 34.00
C LYS A 347 6.20 -2.98 33.33
N LEU A 348 7.35 -3.29 33.94
CA LEU A 348 8.30 -4.26 33.42
C LEU A 348 7.70 -5.68 33.40
N LYS A 349 7.03 -6.10 34.48
CA LYS A 349 6.35 -7.40 34.53
C LYS A 349 5.26 -7.53 33.47
N SER A 350 4.45 -6.49 33.27
CA SER A 350 3.38 -6.47 32.26
C SER A 350 3.93 -6.53 30.84
N TYR A 351 5.02 -5.81 30.57
CA TYR A 351 5.72 -5.85 29.28
C TYR A 351 6.24 -7.25 28.97
N PHE A 352 6.96 -7.88 29.90
CA PHE A 352 7.46 -9.24 29.71
C PHE A 352 6.35 -10.27 29.57
N SER A 353 5.22 -10.10 30.28
CA SER A 353 4.06 -10.97 30.11
C SER A 353 3.54 -10.91 28.68
N LEU A 354 3.30 -9.70 28.15
CA LEU A 354 2.82 -9.53 26.78
C LEU A 354 3.82 -10.08 25.75
N LEU A 355 5.11 -9.79 25.94
CA LEU A 355 6.17 -10.24 25.06
C LEU A 355 6.24 -11.77 25.01
N LYS A 356 6.17 -12.44 26.16
CA LYS A 356 6.14 -13.91 26.23
C LYS A 356 4.91 -14.47 25.52
N THR A 357 3.73 -13.91 25.74
CA THR A 357 2.51 -14.35 25.06
C THR A 357 2.62 -14.19 23.54
N ALA A 358 3.05 -13.02 23.06
CA ALA A 358 3.21 -12.75 21.63
C ALA A 358 4.24 -13.71 21.00
N LEU A 359 5.42 -13.85 21.60
CA LEU A 359 6.47 -14.73 21.07
C LEU A 359 6.09 -16.22 21.13
N SER A 360 5.31 -16.64 22.13
CA SER A 360 4.83 -18.02 22.23
C SER A 360 3.84 -18.35 21.12
N VAL A 361 2.92 -17.42 20.79
CA VAL A 361 2.00 -17.58 19.65
C VAL A 361 2.77 -17.73 18.35
N GLN A 362 3.78 -16.89 18.13
CA GLN A 362 4.64 -16.98 16.94
C GLN A 362 5.46 -18.27 16.91
N ALA A 363 6.05 -18.68 18.03
CA ALA A 363 6.78 -19.93 18.14
C ALA A 363 5.91 -21.13 17.79
N LEU A 364 4.65 -21.15 18.23
CA LEU A 364 3.71 -22.21 17.91
C LEU A 364 3.40 -22.27 16.41
N LEU A 365 3.15 -21.13 15.77
CA LEU A 365 2.92 -21.05 14.32
C LEU A 365 4.15 -21.51 13.52
N MET A 366 5.35 -21.14 13.95
CA MET A 366 6.59 -21.55 13.30
C MET A 366 6.95 -23.01 13.55
N ALA A 367 6.62 -23.55 14.72
CA ALA A 367 6.76 -24.97 15.00
C ALA A 367 5.87 -25.79 14.04
N ALA A 368 4.63 -25.36 13.79
CA ALA A 368 3.75 -25.99 12.81
C ALA A 368 4.33 -25.94 11.38
N ALA A 369 4.90 -24.80 10.97
CA ALA A 369 5.60 -24.69 9.67
C ALA A 369 6.81 -25.62 9.59
N SER A 370 7.55 -25.77 10.69
CA SER A 370 8.71 -26.69 10.78
C SER A 370 8.28 -28.16 10.77
N ALA A 371 7.10 -28.48 11.32
CA ALA A 371 6.51 -29.82 11.25
C ALA A 371 6.18 -30.22 9.81
N TYR A 372 5.66 -29.29 9.03
CA TYR A 372 5.36 -29.50 7.62
C TYR A 372 6.63 -29.74 6.79
N ALA A 373 7.69 -28.95 7.04
CA ALA A 373 8.91 -29.03 6.26
C ALA A 373 9.81 -30.22 6.62
N ALA A 374 9.93 -30.54 7.92
CA ALA A 374 10.95 -31.46 8.44
C ALA A 374 10.41 -32.49 9.44
N GLY A 375 9.08 -32.69 9.48
CA GLY A 375 8.42 -33.70 10.31
C GLY A 375 8.47 -33.43 11.81
N ALA A 376 8.19 -34.47 12.60
CA ALA A 376 8.07 -34.37 14.07
C ALA A 376 9.36 -33.90 14.75
N ALA A 377 10.54 -34.27 14.21
CA ALA A 377 11.82 -33.83 14.75
C ALA A 377 12.00 -32.30 14.61
N GLY A 378 11.64 -31.73 13.45
CA GLY A 378 11.68 -30.29 13.22
C GLY A 378 10.75 -29.52 14.16
N PHE A 379 9.56 -30.07 14.42
CA PHE A 379 8.61 -29.52 15.40
C PHE A 379 9.20 -29.47 16.81
N LEU A 380 9.79 -30.57 17.29
CA LEU A 380 10.35 -30.65 18.65
C LEU A 380 11.53 -29.69 18.84
N TYR A 381 12.45 -29.61 17.88
CA TYR A 381 13.58 -28.69 17.94
C TYR A 381 13.12 -27.22 17.95
N ALA A 382 12.14 -26.89 17.11
CA ALA A 382 11.55 -25.55 17.07
C ALA A 382 10.87 -25.19 18.41
N LEU A 383 10.09 -26.11 18.99
CA LEU A 383 9.37 -25.88 20.24
C LEU A 383 10.32 -25.74 21.44
N ILE A 384 11.26 -26.68 21.61
CA ILE A 384 12.20 -26.67 22.73
C ILE A 384 13.12 -25.45 22.63
N GLY A 385 13.70 -25.20 21.46
CA GLY A 385 14.59 -24.07 21.25
C GLY A 385 13.90 -22.72 21.50
N SER A 386 12.67 -22.56 21.02
CA SER A 386 11.90 -21.33 21.26
C SER A 386 11.46 -21.17 22.72
N ALA A 387 11.08 -22.25 23.41
CA ALA A 387 10.73 -22.21 24.84
C ALA A 387 11.92 -21.80 25.70
N VAL A 388 13.10 -22.41 25.50
CA VAL A 388 14.33 -22.03 26.20
C VAL A 388 14.65 -20.55 25.96
N LEU A 389 14.54 -20.11 24.71
CA LEU A 389 14.81 -18.72 24.36
C LEU A 389 13.82 -17.76 25.06
N ILE A 390 12.52 -18.01 25.00
CA ILE A 390 11.47 -17.12 25.53
C ILE A 390 11.51 -17.03 27.06
N PHE A 391 11.75 -18.15 27.75
CA PHE A 391 11.64 -18.21 29.21
C PHE A 391 12.97 -17.99 29.94
N VAL A 392 14.11 -18.36 29.34
CA VAL A 392 15.43 -18.28 30.00
C VAL A 392 16.27 -17.13 29.46
N VAL A 393 16.45 -17.06 28.14
CA VAL A 393 17.43 -16.14 27.52
C VAL A 393 16.87 -14.72 27.40
N LEU A 394 15.64 -14.59 26.90
CA LEU A 394 15.04 -13.31 26.53
C LEU A 394 14.83 -12.36 27.72
N PRO A 395 14.36 -12.81 28.91
CA PRO A 395 14.21 -11.94 30.07
C PRO A 395 15.53 -11.29 30.48
N SER A 396 16.59 -12.09 30.60
CA SER A 396 17.93 -11.66 31.02
C SER A 396 18.58 -10.72 29.99
N TYR A 397 18.45 -11.05 28.70
CA TYR A 397 18.99 -10.22 27.63
C TYR A 397 18.27 -8.86 27.54
N MET A 398 16.94 -8.85 27.64
CA MET A 398 16.15 -7.63 27.53
C MET A 398 16.30 -6.72 28.74
N THR A 399 16.40 -7.25 29.97
CA THR A 399 16.67 -6.42 31.16
C THR A 399 18.03 -5.74 31.07
N ALA A 400 19.08 -6.46 30.66
CA ALA A 400 20.41 -5.90 30.44
C ALA A 400 20.39 -4.76 29.41
N ARG A 401 19.64 -4.95 28.31
CA ARG A 401 19.53 -3.97 27.23
C ARG A 401 18.70 -2.74 27.63
N LEU A 402 17.64 -2.91 28.41
CA LEU A 402 16.84 -1.80 28.94
C LEU A 402 17.65 -0.93 29.91
N LYS A 403 18.49 -1.55 30.76
CA LYS A 403 19.42 -0.85 31.66
C LYS A 403 20.47 -0.05 30.89
N LYS A 404 21.03 -0.61 29.81
CA LYS A 404 22.02 0.06 28.96
C LYS A 404 21.48 1.33 28.26
N HIS A 405 20.17 1.37 27.97
CA HIS A 405 19.53 2.51 27.32
C HIS A 405 18.84 3.49 28.29
N GLY A 406 19.09 3.37 29.61
CA GLY A 406 18.53 4.29 30.62
C GLY A 406 17.01 4.27 30.74
N LYS A 407 16.36 3.19 30.30
CA LYS A 407 14.89 3.01 30.39
C LYS A 407 14.45 2.32 31.69
N LEU A 408 15.42 1.82 32.44
CA LEU A 408 15.35 1.32 33.81
C LEU A 408 16.39 2.07 34.62
#